data_AF-A0A939UUA2-F1
#
_entry.id   AF-A0A939UUA2-F1
#
_cell.length_a   1.000
_cell.length_b   1.000
_cell.length_c   1.000
_cell.angle_alpha   90.00
_cell.angle_beta   90.00
_cell.angle_gamma   90.00
#
_symmetry.space_group_name_H-M   'P 1'
#
loop_
_entity.id
_entity.type
_entity.pdbx_description
1 polymer ?
#
loop_
_entity_poly.entity_id
_entity_poly.type
_entity_poly.pdbx_seq_one_letter_code
_entity_poly.pdbx_strand_id
1 'polypeptide(L)'
;MKKISNARFEIRRRGYDVSEVENYIVETQSKNETVLIEQKERIAALKEENDKLTAEVTALRAQENQIKLTLLKATHTAEQLDSDLKNRYAAELKRLQLFRAKWTSAYEEIRERYNFSKDALNMESVAVQTEIELKKFLKQNFSLANGREADEMEEYFKKEVDRLTKLQQAAQNSSERQGENIASDNVFSIDEALHPKESLEDLCKDLGIAKKACRG
;
A
#
# COMPACT_ATOMS: atom_id res chain seq x y z
N MET A 1 -15.52 27.88 -49.29
CA MET A 1 -15.11 29.27 -49.59
C MET A 1 -16.30 30.19 -49.38
N LYS A 2 -16.34 30.96 -48.28
CA LYS A 2 -17.41 31.95 -48.06
C LYS A 2 -17.15 33.15 -48.98
N LYS A 3 -18.15 33.53 -49.79
CA LYS A 3 -18.06 34.66 -50.71
C LYS A 3 -17.84 35.94 -49.89
N ILE A 4 -16.80 36.71 -50.24
CA ILE A 4 -16.60 38.05 -49.71
C ILE A 4 -17.68 38.93 -50.35
N SER A 5 -18.73 39.24 -49.60
CA SER A 5 -19.70 40.25 -50.02
C SER A 5 -19.04 41.61 -49.87
N ASN A 6 -18.61 42.21 -50.98
CA ASN A 6 -18.12 43.58 -50.98
C ASN A 6 -19.27 44.51 -50.59
N ALA A 7 -19.18 45.17 -49.43
CA ALA A 7 -20.11 46.21 -49.02
C ALA A 7 -20.04 47.35 -50.04
N ARG A 8 -21.19 47.76 -50.57
CA ARG A 8 -21.30 48.75 -51.64
C ARG A 8 -21.92 50.02 -51.06
N PHE A 9 -21.07 50.97 -50.70
CA PHE A 9 -21.46 52.25 -50.08
C PHE A 9 -22.10 53.20 -51.10
N GLU A 10 -23.04 54.03 -50.66
CA GLU A 10 -23.65 55.07 -51.49
C GLU A 10 -22.63 56.17 -51.86
N ILE A 11 -22.66 56.61 -53.13
CA ILE A 11 -21.75 57.64 -53.64
C ILE A 11 -22.48 58.98 -53.69
N ARG A 12 -22.03 59.96 -52.91
CA ARG A 12 -22.53 61.35 -52.93
C ARG A 12 -21.50 62.27 -53.60
N ARG A 13 -21.91 62.98 -54.66
CA ARG A 13 -21.12 63.97 -55.45
C ARG A 13 -19.67 63.58 -55.78
N ARG A 14 -18.74 63.65 -54.81
CA ARG A 14 -17.28 63.42 -54.95
C ARG A 14 -16.73 62.36 -53.99
N GLY A 15 -17.54 61.45 -53.45
CA GLY A 15 -17.05 60.37 -52.60
C GLY A 15 -18.15 59.47 -52.05
N TYR A 16 -17.76 58.51 -51.19
CA TYR A 16 -18.70 57.69 -50.43
C TYR A 16 -19.38 58.49 -49.32
N ASP A 17 -20.57 58.06 -48.89
CA ASP A 17 -21.24 58.65 -47.73
C ASP A 17 -20.43 58.38 -46.45
N VAL A 18 -19.93 59.46 -45.85
CA VAL A 18 -19.00 59.39 -44.71
C VAL A 18 -19.64 58.66 -43.54
N SER A 19 -20.91 58.93 -43.25
CA SER A 19 -21.64 58.30 -42.13
C SER A 19 -21.83 56.79 -42.33
N GLU A 20 -22.07 56.34 -43.56
CA GLU A 20 -22.25 54.92 -43.87
C GLU A 20 -20.92 54.16 -43.73
N VAL A 21 -19.84 54.76 -44.21
CA VAL A 21 -18.48 54.20 -44.10
C VAL A 21 -18.01 54.17 -42.64
N GLU A 22 -18.23 55.25 -41.88
CA GLU A 22 -17.87 55.33 -40.45
C GLU A 22 -18.61 54.26 -39.64
N ASN A 23 -19.93 54.10 -39.86
CA ASN A 23 -20.73 53.08 -39.22
C ASN A 23 -20.24 51.66 -39.56
N TYR A 24 -19.91 51.41 -40.84
CA TYR A 24 -19.35 50.13 -41.26
C TYR A 24 -18.00 49.84 -40.61
N ILE A 25 -17.12 50.84 -40.47
CA ILE A 25 -15.83 50.72 -39.79
C ILE A 25 -16.06 50.36 -38.32
N VAL A 26 -16.92 51.08 -37.61
CA VAL A 26 -17.23 50.84 -36.20
C VAL A 26 -17.84 49.45 -36.00
N GLU A 27 -18.81 49.05 -36.84
CA GLU A 27 -19.44 47.73 -36.76
C GLU A 27 -18.44 46.60 -37.05
N THR A 28 -17.56 46.80 -38.03
CA THR A 28 -16.51 45.84 -38.37
C THR A 28 -15.45 45.73 -37.27
N GLN A 29 -15.05 46.86 -36.68
CA GLN A 29 -14.13 46.88 -35.53
C GLN A 29 -14.74 46.19 -34.32
N SER A 30 -16.00 46.50 -33.99
CA SER A 30 -16.75 45.85 -32.92
C SER A 30 -16.83 44.33 -33.10
N LYS A 31 -17.19 43.85 -34.30
CA LYS A 31 -17.21 42.41 -34.62
C LYS A 31 -15.83 41.75 -34.54
N ASN A 32 -14.78 42.46 -34.96
CA ASN A 32 -13.42 41.94 -34.86
C ASN A 32 -12.95 41.87 -33.40
N GLU A 33 -13.31 42.86 -32.59
CA GLU A 33 -13.00 42.89 -31.15
C GLU A 33 -13.70 41.75 -30.41
N THR A 34 -14.99 41.50 -30.69
CA THR A 34 -15.71 40.36 -30.09
C THR A 34 -15.07 39.03 -30.45
N VAL A 35 -14.74 38.83 -31.73
CA VAL A 35 -14.06 37.59 -32.18
C VAL A 35 -12.68 37.44 -31.54
N LEU A 36 -11.92 38.52 -31.39
CA LEU A 36 -10.61 38.49 -30.73
C LEU A 36 -10.73 38.14 -29.25
N ILE A 37 -11.76 38.64 -28.56
CA ILE A 37 -12.03 38.30 -27.16
C ILE A 37 -12.38 36.81 -27.04
N GLU A 38 -13.33 36.32 -27.84
CA GLU A 38 -13.72 34.91 -27.87
C GLU A 38 -12.53 33.98 -28.16
N GLN A 39 -11.67 34.36 -29.10
CA GLN A 39 -10.45 33.60 -29.41
C GLN A 39 -9.48 33.59 -28.23
N LYS A 40 -9.27 34.73 -27.57
CA LYS A 40 -8.40 34.81 -26.38
C LYS A 40 -8.93 33.95 -25.24
N GLU A 41 -10.23 34.00 -24.97
CA GLU A 41 -10.87 33.16 -23.95
C GLU A 41 -10.73 31.68 -24.28
N ARG A 42 -10.96 31.29 -25.55
CA ARG A 42 -10.77 29.90 -25.98
C ARG A 42 -9.32 29.43 -25.84
N ILE A 43 -8.35 30.28 -26.20
CA ILE A 43 -6.92 29.98 -26.05
C ILE A 43 -6.58 29.83 -24.56
N ALA A 44 -7.09 30.71 -23.70
CA ALA A 44 -6.85 30.63 -22.26
C ALA A 44 -7.40 29.32 -21.67
N ALA A 45 -8.65 28.96 -22.01
CA ALA A 45 -9.26 27.72 -21.56
C ALA A 45 -8.49 26.47 -22.03
N LEU A 46 -8.05 26.44 -23.30
CA LEU A 46 -7.28 25.32 -23.84
C LEU A 46 -5.87 25.21 -23.24
N LYS A 47 -5.26 26.34 -22.84
CA LYS A 47 -3.99 26.34 -22.11
C LYS A 47 -4.17 25.77 -20.72
N GLU A 48 -5.19 26.22 -20.00
CA GLU A 48 -5.51 25.71 -18.66
C GLU A 48 -5.80 24.20 -18.70
N GLU A 49 -6.54 23.72 -19.70
CA GLU A 49 -6.79 22.29 -19.90
C GLU A 49 -5.51 21.51 -20.21
N ASN A 50 -4.64 22.03 -21.07
CA ASN A 50 -3.33 21.41 -21.32
C ASN A 50 -2.46 21.34 -20.08
N ASP A 51 -2.43 22.40 -19.27
CA ASP A 51 -1.66 22.43 -18.04
C ASP A 51 -2.19 21.40 -17.03
N LYS A 52 -3.52 21.30 -16.90
CA LYS A 52 -4.20 20.28 -16.08
C LYS A 52 -3.88 18.86 -16.53
N LEU A 53 -4.04 18.57 -17.82
CA LEU A 53 -3.76 17.25 -18.38
C LEU A 53 -2.27 16.89 -18.26
N THR A 54 -1.38 17.86 -18.45
CA THR A 54 0.06 17.65 -18.28
C THR A 54 0.39 17.32 -16.82
N ALA A 55 -0.20 18.05 -15.86
CA ALA A 55 -0.03 17.75 -14.44
C ALA A 55 -0.55 16.34 -14.10
N GLU A 56 -1.72 15.96 -14.59
CA GLU A 56 -2.29 14.62 -14.39
C GLU A 56 -1.39 13.52 -14.96
N VAL A 57 -0.89 13.67 -16.19
CA VAL A 57 0.04 12.72 -16.81
C VAL A 57 1.32 12.57 -15.99
N THR A 58 1.87 13.68 -15.48
CA THR A 58 3.07 13.60 -14.62
C THR A 58 2.80 12.88 -13.31
N ALA A 59 1.65 13.11 -12.67
CA ALA A 59 1.26 12.43 -11.45
C ALA A 59 1.06 10.92 -11.67
N LEU A 60 0.36 10.54 -12.74
CA LEU A 60 0.15 9.14 -13.11
C LEU A 60 1.48 8.43 -13.39
N ARG A 61 2.42 9.08 -14.11
CA ARG A 61 3.75 8.51 -14.35
C ARG A 61 4.55 8.34 -13.06
N ALA A 62 4.44 9.26 -12.11
CA ALA A 62 5.09 9.12 -10.81
C ALA A 62 4.52 7.93 -10.03
N GLN A 63 3.21 7.75 -10.02
CA GLN A 63 2.55 6.58 -9.41
C GLN A 63 2.95 5.28 -10.11
N GLU A 64 2.99 5.26 -11.44
CA GLU A 64 3.43 4.10 -12.22
C GLU A 64 4.87 3.70 -11.85
N ASN A 65 5.78 4.67 -11.72
CA ASN A 65 7.17 4.41 -11.31
C ASN A 65 7.24 3.88 -9.87
N GLN A 66 6.42 4.40 -8.96
CA GLN A 66 6.35 3.90 -7.60
C GLN A 66 5.87 2.44 -7.56
N ILE A 67 4.84 2.11 -8.35
CA ILE A 67 4.33 0.74 -8.48
C ILE A 67 5.40 -0.19 -9.05
N LYS A 68 6.16 0.24 -10.06
CA LYS A 68 7.27 -0.55 -10.61
C LYS A 68 8.35 -0.83 -9.56
N LEU A 69 8.73 0.18 -8.78
CA LEU A 69 9.73 0.03 -7.73
C LEU A 69 9.25 -0.90 -6.61
N THR A 70 8.00 -0.78 -6.17
CA THR A 70 7.45 -1.68 -5.15
C THR A 70 7.33 -3.11 -5.67
N LEU A 71 6.96 -3.31 -6.93
CA LEU A 71 6.90 -4.62 -7.55
C LEU A 71 8.29 -5.27 -7.60
N LEU A 72 9.33 -4.54 -8.05
CA LEU A 72 10.70 -5.04 -8.07
C LEU A 72 11.22 -5.39 -6.67
N LYS A 73 10.88 -4.55 -5.67
CA LYS A 73 11.24 -4.84 -4.28
C LYS A 73 10.51 -6.08 -3.77
N ALA A 74 9.22 -6.22 -4.05
CA ALA A 74 8.42 -7.37 -3.65
C ALA A 74 8.96 -8.68 -4.27
N THR A 75 9.29 -8.67 -5.58
CA THR A 75 9.88 -9.84 -6.24
C THR A 75 11.22 -10.20 -5.63
N HIS A 76 12.09 -9.21 -5.40
CA HIS A 76 13.38 -9.47 -4.78
C HIS A 76 13.25 -10.03 -3.36
N THR A 77 12.34 -9.49 -2.54
CA THR A 77 12.09 -10.03 -1.21
C THR A 77 11.51 -11.44 -1.24
N ALA A 78 10.69 -11.78 -2.23
CA ALA A 78 10.15 -13.13 -2.38
C ALA A 78 11.27 -14.14 -2.74
N GLU A 79 12.18 -13.76 -3.64
CA GLU A 79 13.36 -14.56 -3.99
C GLU A 79 14.29 -14.78 -2.79
N GLN A 80 14.52 -13.73 -1.99
CA GLN A 80 15.29 -13.82 -0.75
C GLN A 80 14.65 -14.79 0.24
N LEU A 81 13.33 -14.72 0.44
CA LEU A 81 12.61 -15.64 1.34
C LEU A 81 12.70 -17.09 0.86
N ASP A 82 12.57 -17.36 -0.43
CA ASP A 82 12.70 -18.71 -0.98
C ASP A 82 14.13 -19.27 -0.77
N SER A 83 15.15 -18.43 -1.00
CA SER A 83 16.54 -18.78 -0.69
C SER A 83 16.76 -19.08 0.80
N ASP A 84 16.24 -18.23 1.69
CA ASP A 84 16.35 -18.41 3.14
C ASP A 84 15.66 -19.70 3.61
N LEU A 85 14.49 -20.01 3.05
CA LEU A 85 13.79 -21.26 3.32
C LEU A 85 14.64 -22.47 2.90
N LYS A 86 15.18 -22.46 1.68
CA LYS A 86 16.08 -23.53 1.19
C LYS A 86 17.28 -23.72 2.11
N ASN A 87 17.90 -22.63 2.57
CA ASN A 87 19.03 -22.66 3.49
C ASN A 87 18.65 -23.26 4.85
N ARG A 88 17.50 -22.87 5.40
CA ARG A 88 16.99 -23.44 6.67
C ARG A 88 16.68 -24.93 6.54
N TYR A 89 16.03 -25.35 5.46
CA TYR A 89 15.79 -26.77 5.20
C TYR A 89 17.08 -27.57 5.08
N ALA A 90 18.09 -27.04 4.38
CA ALA A 90 19.39 -27.69 4.26
C ALA A 90 20.10 -27.83 5.62
N ALA A 91 20.03 -26.80 6.47
CA ALA A 91 20.59 -26.84 7.82
C ALA A 91 19.87 -27.85 8.72
N GLU A 92 18.53 -27.89 8.69
CA GLU A 92 17.74 -28.86 9.45
C GLU A 92 17.98 -30.30 8.98
N LEU A 93 18.12 -30.51 7.67
CA LEU A 93 18.45 -31.83 7.13
C LEU A 93 19.81 -32.32 7.65
N LYS A 94 20.83 -31.44 7.68
CA LYS A 94 22.14 -31.76 8.28
C LYS A 94 22.02 -32.05 9.77
N ARG A 95 21.22 -31.27 10.52
CA ARG A 95 20.97 -31.51 11.94
C ARG A 95 20.33 -32.88 12.17
N LEU A 96 19.34 -33.25 11.36
CA LEU A 96 18.69 -34.56 11.41
C LEU A 96 19.64 -35.70 11.05
N GLN A 97 20.49 -35.53 10.05
CA GLN A 97 21.53 -36.52 9.70
C GLN A 97 22.50 -36.74 10.86
N LEU A 98 23.00 -35.67 11.48
CA LEU A 98 23.87 -35.74 12.66
C LEU A 98 23.15 -36.40 13.85
N PHE A 99 21.89 -36.04 14.09
CA PHE A 99 21.08 -36.65 15.13
C PHE A 99 20.94 -38.16 14.90
N ARG A 100 20.57 -38.57 13.68
CA ARG A 100 20.48 -39.99 13.31
C ARG A 100 21.81 -40.71 13.52
N ALA A 101 22.93 -40.16 13.05
CA ALA A 101 24.24 -40.77 13.22
C ALA A 101 24.60 -40.97 14.71
N LYS A 102 24.39 -39.94 15.54
CA LYS A 102 24.60 -40.03 17.00
C LYS A 102 23.68 -41.07 17.63
N TRP A 103 22.42 -41.11 17.22
CA TRP A 103 21.45 -42.06 17.76
C TRP A 103 21.79 -43.50 17.40
N THR A 104 22.14 -43.75 16.14
CA THR A 104 22.57 -45.07 15.67
C THR A 104 23.84 -45.52 16.40
N SER A 105 24.83 -44.62 16.54
CA SER A 105 26.05 -44.92 17.30
C SER A 105 25.76 -45.25 18.76
N ALA A 106 24.92 -44.45 19.44
CA ALA A 106 24.54 -44.72 20.82
C ALA A 106 23.82 -46.07 20.95
N TYR A 107 22.91 -46.39 20.03
CA TYR A 107 22.25 -47.69 20.00
C TYR A 107 23.23 -48.85 19.78
N GLU A 108 24.16 -48.72 18.84
CA GLU A 108 25.21 -49.71 18.59
C GLU A 108 26.10 -49.93 19.82
N GLU A 109 26.51 -48.87 20.50
CA GLU A 109 27.28 -48.96 21.74
C GLU A 109 26.52 -49.72 22.84
N ILE A 110 25.23 -49.42 23.02
CA ILE A 110 24.41 -50.11 24.02
C ILE A 110 24.22 -51.58 23.60
N ARG A 111 24.00 -51.84 22.31
CA ARG A 111 23.87 -53.20 21.76
C ARG A 111 25.10 -54.05 22.01
N GLU A 112 26.29 -53.49 21.82
CA GLU A 112 27.55 -54.18 22.08
C GLU A 112 27.81 -54.37 23.57
N ARG A 113 27.61 -53.33 24.39
CA ARG A 113 27.84 -53.40 25.85
C ARG A 113 26.97 -54.43 26.55
N TYR A 114 25.72 -54.58 26.11
CA TYR A 114 24.73 -55.43 26.76
C TYR A 114 24.40 -56.71 25.99
N ASN A 115 25.12 -57.00 24.88
CA ASN A 115 24.92 -58.19 24.06
C ASN A 115 23.44 -58.46 23.74
N PHE A 116 22.71 -57.46 23.22
CA PHE A 116 21.26 -57.56 22.95
C PHE A 116 20.86 -58.72 22.02
N SER A 117 21.81 -59.36 21.34
CA SER A 117 21.54 -60.57 20.56
C SER A 117 21.37 -61.85 21.39
N LYS A 118 21.62 -61.85 22.71
CA LYS A 118 21.66 -63.08 23.54
C LYS A 118 20.63 -63.15 24.66
N ASP A 119 20.26 -62.04 25.33
CA ASP A 119 19.33 -62.09 26.47
C ASP A 119 18.25 -60.99 26.39
N ALA A 120 17.01 -61.39 26.08
CA ALA A 120 15.86 -60.50 25.95
C ALA A 120 15.36 -59.92 27.29
N LEU A 121 15.60 -60.59 28.42
CA LEU A 121 15.15 -60.18 29.76
C LEU A 121 15.98 -59.02 30.36
N ASN A 122 17.27 -58.92 30.03
CA ASN A 122 18.10 -57.78 30.44
C ASN A 122 17.80 -56.51 29.61
N MET A 123 17.16 -56.67 28.45
CA MET A 123 16.88 -55.57 27.53
C MET A 123 15.84 -54.60 28.07
N GLU A 124 14.87 -55.06 28.86
CA GLU A 124 13.83 -54.19 29.44
C GLU A 124 14.40 -53.22 30.48
N SER A 125 15.24 -53.69 31.41
CA SER A 125 15.87 -52.80 32.39
C SER A 125 16.83 -51.78 31.75
N VAL A 126 17.55 -52.20 30.70
CA VAL A 126 18.45 -51.33 29.95
C VAL A 126 17.68 -50.33 29.10
N ALA A 127 16.55 -50.72 28.49
CA ALA A 127 15.66 -49.82 27.76
C ALA A 127 15.08 -48.74 28.69
N VAL A 128 14.63 -49.11 29.90
CA VAL A 128 14.13 -48.16 30.89
C VAL A 128 15.23 -47.20 31.36
N GLN A 129 16.44 -47.71 31.66
CA GLN A 129 17.55 -46.87 32.09
C GLN A 129 18.01 -45.90 31.00
N THR A 130 18.13 -46.38 29.76
CA THR A 130 18.51 -45.55 28.61
C THR A 130 17.43 -44.52 28.28
N GLU A 131 16.15 -44.85 28.38
CA GLU A 131 15.04 -43.89 28.25
C GLU A 131 15.15 -42.73 29.25
N ILE A 132 15.47 -43.03 30.52
CA ILE A 132 15.65 -42.02 31.57
C ILE A 132 16.83 -41.10 31.23
N GLU A 133 17.96 -41.66 30.80
CA GLU A 133 19.16 -40.89 30.42
C GLU A 133 18.91 -40.01 29.18
N LEU A 134 18.19 -40.54 28.19
CA LEU A 134 17.82 -39.81 26.98
C LEU A 134 16.84 -38.67 27.29
N LYS A 135 15.85 -38.88 28.15
CA LYS A 135 14.95 -37.82 28.64
C LYS A 135 15.73 -36.73 29.37
N LYS A 136 16.74 -37.08 30.16
CA LYS A 136 17.63 -36.12 30.84
C LYS A 136 18.48 -35.33 29.84
N PHE A 137 19.07 -36.02 28.86
CA PHE A 137 19.92 -35.41 27.84
C PHE A 137 19.13 -34.46 26.94
N LEU A 138 17.92 -34.84 26.52
CA LEU A 138 17.01 -33.99 25.74
C LEU A 138 16.58 -32.76 26.55
N LYS A 139 16.27 -32.90 27.85
CA LYS A 139 15.96 -31.76 28.70
C LYS A 139 17.14 -30.80 28.87
N GLN A 140 18.37 -31.29 28.87
CA GLN A 140 19.56 -30.45 29.01
C GLN A 140 19.98 -29.77 27.69
N ASN A 141 19.88 -30.47 26.56
CA ASN A 141 20.46 -30.01 25.28
C ASN A 141 19.42 -29.52 24.26
N PHE A 142 18.16 -29.93 24.38
CA PHE A 142 17.08 -29.63 23.43
C PHE A 142 15.92 -28.87 24.04
N SER A 143 15.92 -28.60 25.36
CA SER A 143 15.00 -27.62 25.91
C SER A 143 15.26 -26.29 25.22
N LEU A 144 14.30 -25.88 24.41
CA LEU A 144 14.19 -24.53 23.83
C LEU A 144 14.32 -23.42 24.89
N ALA A 145 14.20 -23.78 26.17
CA ALA A 145 14.37 -22.89 27.32
C ALA A 145 15.82 -22.52 27.66
N ASN A 146 16.85 -23.28 27.25
CA ASN A 146 18.22 -23.11 27.76
C ASN A 146 19.31 -22.88 26.69
N GLY A 147 18.94 -22.49 25.46
CA GLY A 147 19.87 -22.47 24.32
C GLY A 147 19.98 -21.17 23.52
N ARG A 148 19.32 -20.10 23.94
CA ARG A 148 19.76 -18.74 23.67
C ARG A 148 19.69 -18.04 25.02
N GLU A 149 20.81 -17.49 25.49
CA GLU A 149 20.70 -16.31 26.36
C GLU A 149 19.62 -15.44 25.72
N ALA A 150 18.58 -15.07 26.47
CA ALA A 150 17.49 -14.25 25.96
C ALA A 150 18.12 -13.19 25.05
N ASP A 151 17.92 -13.33 23.73
CA ASP A 151 18.65 -12.57 22.72
C ASP A 151 18.58 -11.13 23.22
N GLU A 152 19.70 -10.44 23.49
CA GLU A 152 19.65 -9.06 24.02
C GLU A 152 18.72 -8.20 23.12
N MET A 153 18.66 -8.57 21.85
CA MET A 153 17.73 -8.09 20.83
C MET A 153 16.25 -8.41 21.09
N GLU A 154 15.90 -9.59 21.60
CA GLU A 154 14.53 -9.96 22.00
C GLU A 154 14.10 -9.22 23.27
N GLU A 155 14.98 -9.04 24.26
CA GLU A 155 14.70 -8.18 25.41
C GLU A 155 14.55 -6.71 25.00
N TYR A 156 15.41 -6.23 24.10
CA TYR A 156 15.31 -4.89 23.53
C TYR A 156 14.00 -4.72 22.75
N PHE A 157 13.60 -5.73 21.97
CA PHE A 157 12.34 -5.74 21.24
C PHE A 157 11.14 -5.71 22.19
N LYS A 158 11.13 -6.53 23.26
CA LYS A 158 10.07 -6.49 24.28
C LYS A 158 9.99 -5.12 24.96
N LYS A 159 11.13 -4.54 25.34
CA LYS A 159 11.19 -3.18 25.92
C LYS A 159 10.67 -2.11 24.95
N GLU A 160 11.01 -2.21 23.67
CA GLU A 160 10.58 -1.25 22.65
C GLU A 160 9.08 -1.40 22.33
N VAL A 161 8.56 -2.63 22.27
CA VAL A 161 7.12 -2.90 22.15
C VAL A 161 6.37 -2.29 23.33
N ASP A 162 6.81 -2.55 24.56
CA ASP A 162 6.19 -1.97 25.76
C ASP A 162 6.25 -0.43 25.76
N ARG A 163 7.35 0.16 25.28
CA ARG A 163 7.49 1.62 25.13
C ARG A 163 6.48 2.16 24.14
N LEU A 164 6.37 1.55 22.95
CA LEU A 164 5.45 1.96 21.89
C LEU A 164 3.99 1.78 22.31
N THR A 165 3.65 0.68 22.98
CA THR A 165 2.30 0.44 23.51
C THR A 165 1.91 1.49 24.55
N LYS A 166 2.82 1.84 25.48
CA LYS A 166 2.60 2.93 26.44
C LYS A 166 2.43 4.28 25.77
N LEU A 167 3.18 4.54 24.70
CA LEU A 167 3.09 5.79 23.93
C LEU A 167 1.76 5.88 23.18
N GLN A 168 1.28 4.76 22.62
CA GLN A 168 -0.01 4.66 21.96
C GLN A 168 -1.17 4.82 22.94
N GLN A 169 -1.10 4.17 24.10
CA GLN A 169 -2.08 4.34 25.19
C GLN A 169 -2.07 5.77 25.74
N ALA A 170 -0.90 6.39 25.91
CA ALA A 170 -0.79 7.79 26.32
C ALA A 170 -1.36 8.75 25.27
N ALA A 171 -1.15 8.48 23.98
CA ALA A 171 -1.73 9.25 22.88
C ALA A 171 -3.27 9.13 22.87
N GLN A 172 -3.80 7.92 23.06
CA GLN A 172 -5.25 7.67 23.18
C GLN A 172 -5.85 8.38 24.40
N ASN A 173 -5.20 8.27 25.56
CA ASN A 173 -5.63 8.95 26.79
C ASN A 173 -5.51 10.49 26.70
N SER A 174 -4.58 11.01 25.88
CA SER A 174 -4.48 12.45 25.59
C SER A 174 -5.55 12.94 24.60
N SER A 175 -5.97 12.09 23.66
CA SER A 175 -7.14 12.35 22.79
C SER A 175 -8.45 12.36 23.58
N GLU A 176 -8.58 11.53 24.62
CA GLU A 176 -9.77 11.54 25.48
C GLU A 176 -9.84 12.78 26.39
N ARG A 177 -8.69 13.33 26.82
CA ARG A 177 -8.66 14.55 27.65
C ARG A 177 -8.78 15.86 26.88
N GLN A 178 -8.64 15.85 25.55
CA GLN A 178 -8.98 16.99 24.67
C GLN A 178 -10.41 16.88 24.11
N GLY A 179 -11.17 15.85 24.50
CA GLY A 179 -12.56 15.61 24.07
C GLY A 179 -13.63 16.38 24.84
N GLU A 180 -13.26 17.27 25.77
CA GLU A 180 -14.18 18.24 26.36
C GLU A 180 -13.75 19.64 25.89
N ASN A 181 -14.52 20.21 24.95
CA ASN A 181 -14.31 21.47 24.22
C ASN A 181 -13.57 21.33 22.88
N ILE A 182 -14.27 20.81 21.86
CA ILE A 182 -14.54 21.53 20.60
C ILE A 182 -15.70 20.79 19.92
N ALA A 183 -16.79 21.53 19.69
CA ALA A 183 -17.88 21.10 18.83
C ALA A 183 -17.38 21.02 17.38
N SER A 184 -17.45 19.83 16.77
CA SER A 184 -17.51 19.68 15.31
C SER A 184 -18.18 18.36 14.96
N ASP A 185 -19.38 18.48 14.40
CA ASP A 185 -20.40 17.47 14.19
C ASP A 185 -20.12 16.51 13.01
N ASN A 186 -18.86 16.16 12.74
CA ASN A 186 -18.52 15.19 11.68
C ASN A 186 -17.16 14.55 11.97
N VAL A 187 -17.16 13.56 12.87
CA VAL A 187 -16.03 12.65 13.05
C VAL A 187 -16.26 11.45 12.14
N PHE A 188 -15.42 11.29 11.12
CA PHE A 188 -15.45 10.13 10.23
C PHE A 188 -15.14 8.84 11.02
N SER A 189 -16.16 8.03 11.28
CA SER A 189 -16.02 6.75 11.97
C SER A 189 -15.64 5.66 10.96
N ILE A 190 -14.45 5.06 11.14
CA ILE A 190 -13.94 4.02 10.23
C ILE A 190 -14.78 2.74 10.28
N ASP A 191 -15.45 2.51 11.41
CA ASP A 191 -16.33 1.36 11.62
C ASP A 191 -17.66 1.52 10.86
N GLU A 192 -18.14 2.76 10.73
CA GLU A 192 -19.31 3.10 9.93
C GLU A 192 -19.02 3.08 8.42
N ALA A 193 -17.77 3.36 8.02
CA ALA A 193 -17.31 3.24 6.63
C ALA A 193 -17.17 1.79 6.16
N LEU A 194 -16.83 0.86 7.07
CA LEU A 194 -16.71 -0.57 6.78
C LEU A 194 -18.07 -1.28 6.80
N HIS A 195 -19.06 -0.72 7.50
CA HIS A 195 -20.42 -1.23 7.61
C HIS A 195 -21.47 -0.15 7.33
N PRO A 196 -21.59 0.32 6.07
CA PRO A 196 -22.52 1.39 5.73
C PRO A 196 -23.96 0.94 5.99
N LYS A 197 -24.69 1.72 6.79
CA LYS A 197 -26.12 1.47 7.09
C LYS A 197 -27.04 1.92 5.97
N GLU A 198 -26.56 2.82 5.12
CA GLU A 198 -27.29 3.38 4.00
C GLU A 198 -26.87 2.74 2.68
N SER A 199 -27.80 2.69 1.72
CA SER A 199 -27.50 2.14 0.40
C SER A 199 -26.50 3.02 -0.34
N LEU A 200 -25.60 2.42 -1.12
CA LEU A 200 -24.59 3.13 -1.92
C LEU A 200 -25.21 4.22 -2.82
N GLU A 201 -26.44 3.98 -3.26
CA GLU A 201 -27.19 4.84 -4.18
C GLU A 201 -27.69 6.13 -3.50
N ASP A 202 -27.96 6.09 -2.19
CA ASP A 202 -28.37 7.25 -1.41
C ASP A 202 -27.14 8.06 -0.95
N LEU A 203 -26.06 7.39 -0.55
CA LEU A 203 -24.75 8.01 -0.32
C LEU A 203 -24.23 8.77 -1.56
N CYS A 204 -24.42 8.21 -2.76
CA CYS A 204 -24.03 8.87 -4.01
C CYS A 204 -24.90 10.09 -4.36
N LYS A 205 -26.16 10.14 -3.90
CA LYS A 205 -27.03 11.32 -4.06
C LYS A 205 -26.63 12.43 -3.10
N ASP A 206 -26.35 12.10 -1.85
CA ASP A 206 -26.00 13.08 -0.82
C ASP A 206 -24.62 13.69 -1.06
N LEU A 207 -23.69 12.92 -1.63
CA LEU A 207 -22.39 13.41 -2.09
C LEU A 207 -22.47 14.19 -3.43
N GLY A 208 -23.68 14.35 -4.01
CA GLY A 208 -23.90 15.10 -5.25
C GLY A 208 -23.34 14.43 -6.51
N ILE A 209 -22.93 13.16 -6.41
CA ILE A 209 -22.31 12.39 -7.50
C ILE A 209 -23.40 11.87 -8.46
N ALA A 210 -24.57 11.51 -7.93
CA ALA A 210 -25.73 11.09 -8.72
C ALA A 210 -26.68 12.27 -8.96
N LYS A 211 -26.55 12.96 -10.11
CA LYS A 211 -27.61 13.87 -10.59
C LYS A 211 -28.89 13.06 -10.80
N LYS A 212 -30.01 13.56 -10.25
CA LYS A 212 -31.37 13.13 -10.62
C LYS A 212 -31.43 12.95 -12.13
N ALA A 213 -31.67 11.72 -12.59
CA ALA A 213 -32.26 11.51 -13.88
C ALA A 213 -33.62 12.21 -13.84
N CYS A 214 -33.72 13.40 -14.43
CA CYS A 214 -34.99 14.01 -14.75
C CYS A 214 -35.76 13.01 -15.61
N ARG A 215 -36.74 12.33 -15.02
CA ARG A 215 -37.76 11.62 -15.79
C ARG A 215 -38.64 12.69 -16.44
N GLY A 216 -38.73 12.64 -17.76
CA GLY A 216 -39.82 13.24 -18.52
C GLY A 216 -41.13 12.50 -18.28
#